data_AF-A0A2N2NQN0-F1
#
_entry.id   AF-A0A2N2NQN0-F1
#
_cell.length_a   1.000
_cell.length_b   1.000
_cell.length_c   1.000
_cell.angle_alpha   90.00
_cell.angle_beta   90.00
_cell.angle_gamma   90.00
#
_symmetry.space_group_name_H-M   'P 1'
#
loop_
_entity.id
_entity.type
_entity.pdbx_description
1 polymer ?
#
loop_
_entity_poly.entity_id
_entity_poly.type
_entity_poly.pdbx_seq_one_letter_code
_entity_poly.pdbx_strand_id
1 'polypeptide(L)'
;MYKSIVGVKMKLFLIKIFRIMVVLGVIVSLGSNIFQVNANTNTQPVITTIDRNNNIPFSFTKQEIGVARTQKVNLNTSAFETIAQNLFSDIYTKQTARFQIFPELTLDATFNQIDHTIHAGYIMSGILNNDPDSSILIVSTDGTVSANLEFQGKQYQLRDNGQGLYRFEEVDQTQFPEELDIIPDLSESSDGIFEPLLETTSADSGYIIDVLVVYTAAARSGAGSTTNMLNQINLAVSETNTGYERSGIFSRMRLVYTAEINYDESILSTSTGWGTALSQLTNQDNVIDEVRSLRNTYGADLVVMIVNNMTFCGIGWLMTPGYTYDSVGNSLVSRACTTGYYSFAHETGHNMGAHHDRLNTGGGTAMYSYSYGYQAPDSSFRTIMAYNCSTGCSRVNNWSNPEVLYNGKPTGVVSTASNSADNRLTLNNTAPIVSNFRATKVVPVAPTNLVVQNVKSTDITVTFADNSTDELGFKVERSADGATWSSFLTLAANTTSFVDQSPVCASQFFYRVYAYNQNGNSSYSNIASTGLIDCSPPAPLTDIRVLPSISSITLDWQTTNDNITYLVQIQDELSRMMALDQGLEINQLPITLAGLEKGTTYIITITATNEFGTTVNDPITVQTMREVIYLPLTSKQ
;
A
#
# COMPACT_ATOMS: atom_id res chain seq x y z
N MET A 1 5.49 -76.78 -15.91
CA MET A 1 4.96 -77.24 -14.60
C MET A 1 6.13 -77.41 -13.64
N TYR A 2 6.09 -76.98 -12.38
CA TYR A 2 5.17 -76.08 -11.68
C TYR A 2 5.95 -75.50 -10.48
N LYS A 3 6.13 -74.16 -10.36
CA LYS A 3 6.91 -73.56 -9.25
C LYS A 3 6.56 -72.08 -8.97
N SER A 4 6.19 -71.82 -7.71
CA SER A 4 6.64 -70.74 -6.80
C SER A 4 6.99 -69.31 -7.29
N ILE A 5 6.32 -68.32 -6.66
CA ILE A 5 6.91 -67.18 -5.89
C ILE A 5 7.53 -65.95 -6.64
N VAL A 6 7.20 -64.74 -6.13
CA VAL A 6 7.84 -63.40 -6.30
C VAL A 6 7.63 -62.61 -7.61
N GLY A 7 7.50 -61.26 -7.48
CA GLY A 7 7.45 -60.24 -8.55
C GLY A 7 6.19 -59.33 -8.45
N VAL A 8 6.15 -58.07 -7.99
CA VAL A 8 7.03 -56.86 -8.00
C VAL A 8 6.94 -56.01 -9.29
N LYS A 9 6.17 -54.90 -9.29
CA LYS A 9 6.65 -53.46 -9.34
C LYS A 9 5.54 -52.41 -9.60
N MET A 10 5.79 -51.17 -9.13
CA MET A 10 5.29 -49.84 -9.64
C MET A 10 3.79 -49.48 -9.44
N LYS A 11 3.36 -48.22 -9.23
CA LYS A 11 4.02 -46.87 -9.13
C LYS A 11 3.15 -45.90 -8.25
N LEU A 12 3.76 -44.93 -7.53
CA LEU A 12 3.32 -43.56 -7.07
C LEU A 12 1.84 -43.26 -6.66
N PHE A 13 1.44 -42.35 -5.73
CA PHE A 13 2.02 -41.36 -4.77
C PHE A 13 0.91 -41.06 -3.70
N LEU A 14 1.14 -40.94 -2.36
CA LEU A 14 1.49 -39.74 -1.54
C LEU A 14 0.49 -38.54 -1.66
N ILE A 15 0.01 -37.81 -0.62
CA ILE A 15 0.58 -37.32 0.68
C ILE A 15 -0.47 -37.18 1.83
N LYS A 16 -0.01 -37.27 3.11
CA LYS A 16 -0.67 -36.88 4.41
C LYS A 16 0.43 -36.64 5.51
N ILE A 17 0.32 -35.90 6.64
CA ILE A 17 -0.69 -34.97 7.25
C ILE A 17 -0.07 -34.05 8.37
N PHE A 18 -0.73 -32.93 8.70
CA PHE A 18 -0.66 -31.98 9.88
C PHE A 18 0.49 -31.96 10.94
N ARG A 19 1.16 -30.78 11.06
CA ARG A 19 1.05 -29.71 12.12
C ARG A 19 1.33 -29.96 13.64
N ILE A 20 2.13 -29.03 14.27
CA ILE A 20 1.99 -28.32 15.61
C ILE A 20 3.19 -28.28 16.64
N MET A 21 3.85 -27.10 16.71
CA MET A 21 4.31 -26.24 17.87
C MET A 21 5.50 -26.52 18.86
N VAL A 22 6.24 -25.40 19.13
CA VAL A 22 7.00 -24.94 20.36
C VAL A 22 8.35 -25.63 20.71
N VAL A 23 9.56 -25.03 20.56
CA VAL A 23 10.23 -23.83 21.20
C VAL A 23 10.75 -24.16 22.63
N LEU A 24 11.99 -23.87 23.12
CA LEU A 24 13.09 -22.86 22.92
C LEU A 24 14.49 -23.52 23.23
N GLY A 25 15.73 -23.01 23.02
CA GLY A 25 16.34 -21.83 22.35
C GLY A 25 17.49 -21.16 23.17
N VAL A 26 18.73 -21.04 22.64
CA VAL A 26 19.95 -20.40 23.27
C VAL A 26 20.85 -19.71 22.20
N ILE A 27 21.64 -18.70 22.57
CA ILE A 27 22.38 -17.75 21.69
C ILE A 27 23.91 -17.82 21.87
N VAL A 28 24.68 -17.67 20.78
CA VAL A 28 26.05 -17.09 20.78
C VAL A 28 26.18 -16.11 19.60
N SER A 29 26.99 -15.06 19.77
CA SER A 29 27.12 -13.87 18.92
C SER A 29 27.95 -14.04 17.64
N LEU A 30 27.66 -13.21 16.62
CA LEU A 30 28.65 -12.30 16.05
C LEU A 30 27.98 -11.02 15.51
N GLY A 31 28.77 -9.98 15.25
CA GLY A 31 28.27 -8.59 15.23
C GLY A 31 27.63 -8.13 13.91
N SER A 32 26.38 -7.67 14.01
CA SER A 32 25.75 -6.72 13.08
C SER A 32 24.97 -5.68 13.89
N ASN A 33 24.64 -4.53 13.29
CA ASN A 33 23.81 -3.50 13.93
C ASN A 33 22.34 -3.94 13.93
N ILE A 34 22.03 -4.94 14.76
CA ILE A 34 20.68 -5.43 14.97
C ILE A 34 19.87 -4.32 15.68
N PHE A 35 18.90 -3.75 14.97
CA PHE A 35 17.80 -3.03 15.62
C PHE A 35 17.19 -3.97 16.67
N GLN A 36 17.28 -3.60 17.95
CA GLN A 36 16.63 -4.37 19.01
C GLN A 36 15.12 -4.23 18.89
N VAL A 37 14.50 -5.13 18.13
CA VAL A 37 13.06 -5.38 18.17
C VAL A 37 12.73 -5.89 19.57
N ASN A 38 12.40 -4.95 20.46
CA ASN A 38 12.01 -5.24 21.84
C ASN A 38 10.63 -5.92 21.85
N ALA A 39 10.64 -7.23 21.64
CA ALA A 39 9.48 -8.10 21.73
C ALA A 39 9.02 -8.28 23.21
N ASN A 40 8.72 -7.17 23.90
CA ASN A 40 8.00 -7.15 25.19
C ASN A 40 7.54 -5.74 25.62
N THR A 41 6.75 -5.05 24.79
CA THR A 41 5.72 -4.12 25.30
C THR A 41 4.39 -4.44 24.64
N ASN A 42 3.50 -5.10 25.38
CA ASN A 42 2.18 -5.54 24.88
C ASN A 42 1.16 -4.38 24.89
N THR A 43 1.56 -3.26 24.29
CA THR A 43 0.87 -1.97 24.28
C THR A 43 1.15 -1.27 22.95
N GLN A 44 0.12 -0.96 22.17
CA GLN A 44 0.30 -0.29 20.89
C GLN A 44 1.00 1.09 21.03
N PRO A 45 1.79 1.53 20.03
CA PRO A 45 2.45 2.82 20.04
C PRO A 45 1.46 3.98 20.21
N VAL A 46 1.82 4.96 21.06
CA VAL A 46 1.08 6.21 21.20
C VAL A 46 1.64 7.22 20.19
N ILE A 47 0.78 7.65 19.27
CA ILE A 47 1.13 8.53 18.14
C ILE A 47 0.92 10.00 18.50
N THR A 48 -0.17 10.32 19.21
CA THR A 48 -0.41 11.68 19.72
C THR A 48 -0.56 11.70 21.24
N THR A 49 0.00 12.72 21.88
CA THR A 49 -0.17 12.99 23.31
C THR A 49 -0.60 14.44 23.55
N ILE A 50 -1.47 14.67 24.54
CA ILE A 50 -1.99 16.00 24.87
C ILE A 50 -0.84 16.95 25.24
N ASP A 51 -0.62 18.00 24.45
CA ASP A 51 0.29 19.08 24.86
C ASP A 51 -0.38 19.96 25.94
N ARG A 52 0.38 20.25 26.99
CA ARG A 52 -0.04 21.05 28.14
C ARG A 52 0.76 22.36 28.26
N ASN A 53 1.59 22.69 27.27
CA ASN A 53 2.40 23.90 27.26
C ASN A 53 1.58 25.13 26.80
N ASN A 54 1.22 25.98 27.76
CA ASN A 54 0.45 27.19 27.50
C ASN A 54 1.21 28.26 26.68
N ASN A 55 2.54 28.17 26.59
CA ASN A 55 3.39 29.28 26.14
C ASN A 55 3.60 29.42 24.62
N ILE A 56 3.13 28.47 23.79
CA ILE A 56 3.25 28.56 22.33
C ILE A 56 1.87 28.95 21.74
N PRO A 57 1.67 30.19 21.27
CA PRO A 57 0.38 30.61 20.73
C PRO A 57 0.17 30.07 19.31
N PHE A 58 -0.80 29.15 19.17
CA PHE A 58 -1.65 29.19 17.98
C PHE A 58 -2.36 30.55 18.01
N SER A 59 -2.13 31.39 17.00
CA SER A 59 -2.63 32.76 16.96
C SER A 59 -4.12 32.79 16.60
N PHE A 60 -4.98 32.57 17.60
CA PHE A 60 -6.44 32.69 17.46
C PHE A 60 -6.88 34.15 17.23
N THR A 61 -6.74 34.64 16.00
CA THR A 61 -7.27 35.95 15.55
C THR A 61 -8.71 35.86 15.01
N LYS A 62 -9.20 34.64 14.73
CA LYS A 62 -10.60 34.34 14.41
C LYS A 62 -10.90 32.87 14.76
N GLN A 63 -12.15 32.54 15.06
CA GLN A 63 -12.60 31.13 15.02
C GLN A 63 -12.68 30.69 13.56
N GLU A 64 -12.13 29.52 13.26
CA GLU A 64 -12.23 28.89 11.94
C GLU A 64 -13.63 28.26 11.80
N ILE A 65 -14.31 28.54 10.68
CA ILE A 65 -15.69 28.07 10.45
C ILE A 65 -15.66 26.55 10.30
N GLY A 66 -16.55 25.86 11.01
CA GLY A 66 -16.59 24.40 11.03
C GLY A 66 -15.74 23.77 12.13
N VAL A 67 -15.16 24.56 13.05
CA VAL A 67 -14.41 24.05 14.20
C VAL A 67 -15.19 24.29 15.50
N ALA A 68 -15.61 23.19 16.16
CA ALA A 68 -16.26 23.22 17.46
C ALA A 68 -15.27 23.57 18.59
N ARG A 69 -14.10 22.92 18.58
CA ARG A 69 -13.02 23.07 19.57
C ARG A 69 -11.71 22.50 19.05
N THR A 70 -10.60 22.93 19.66
CA THR A 70 -9.23 22.50 19.30
C THR A 70 -8.46 21.98 20.51
N GLN A 71 -7.54 21.03 20.30
CA GLN A 71 -6.58 20.55 21.29
C GLN A 71 -5.19 20.39 20.67
N LYS A 72 -4.16 21.02 21.25
CA LYS A 72 -2.76 20.81 20.83
C LYS A 72 -2.26 19.42 21.20
N VAL A 73 -1.44 18.82 20.36
CA VAL A 73 -0.82 17.52 20.60
C VAL A 73 0.65 17.48 20.19
N ASN A 74 1.45 16.71 20.92
CA ASN A 74 2.78 16.31 20.46
C ASN A 74 2.62 15.06 19.59
N LEU A 75 3.22 15.06 18.40
CA LEU A 75 3.25 13.93 17.48
C LEU A 75 4.53 13.10 17.66
N ASN A 76 4.39 11.78 17.68
CA ASN A 76 5.49 10.82 17.78
C ASN A 76 5.87 10.29 16.38
N THR A 77 6.56 11.13 15.60
CA THR A 77 6.86 10.87 14.18
C THR A 77 7.60 9.55 13.96
N SER A 78 8.57 9.19 14.80
CA SER A 78 9.33 7.94 14.62
C SER A 78 8.48 6.68 14.84
N ALA A 79 7.51 6.70 15.76
CA ALA A 79 6.56 5.59 15.89
C ALA A 79 5.59 5.51 14.70
N PHE A 80 5.22 6.67 14.15
CA PHE A 80 4.36 6.78 12.97
C PHE A 80 5.06 6.27 11.70
N GLU A 81 6.32 6.66 11.47
CA GLU A 81 7.19 6.14 10.40
C GLU A 81 7.40 4.63 10.51
N THR A 82 7.55 4.10 11.74
CA THR A 82 7.68 2.65 11.97
C THR A 82 6.42 1.89 11.55
N ILE A 83 5.23 2.44 11.81
CA ILE A 83 3.95 1.84 11.35
C ILE A 83 3.90 1.81 9.83
N ALA A 84 4.23 2.93 9.17
CA ALA A 84 4.21 3.02 7.71
C ALA A 84 5.18 2.03 7.06
N GLN A 85 6.41 1.94 7.58
CA GLN A 85 7.42 0.97 7.12
C GLN A 85 6.95 -0.48 7.30
N ASN A 86 6.30 -0.81 8.42
CA ASN A 86 5.74 -2.14 8.64
C ASN A 86 4.65 -2.48 7.62
N LEU A 87 3.71 -1.56 7.32
CA LEU A 87 2.65 -1.77 6.33
C LEU A 87 3.22 -1.92 4.90
N PHE A 88 4.24 -1.13 4.53
CA PHE A 88 4.95 -1.29 3.26
C PHE A 88 5.77 -2.60 3.18
N SER A 89 6.13 -3.22 4.31
CA SER A 89 6.88 -4.49 4.33
C SER A 89 5.99 -5.73 4.20
N ASP A 90 4.72 -5.64 4.62
CA ASP A 90 3.73 -6.71 4.49
C ASP A 90 2.30 -6.13 4.47
N ILE A 91 1.69 -6.10 3.29
CA ILE A 91 0.33 -5.60 3.06
C ILE A 91 -0.77 -6.41 3.79
N TYR A 92 -0.45 -7.61 4.30
CA TYR A 92 -1.37 -8.42 5.11
C TYR A 92 -1.23 -8.16 6.61
N THR A 93 -0.17 -7.48 7.05
CA THR A 93 0.07 -7.13 8.44
C THR A 93 -0.81 -5.97 8.87
N LYS A 94 -1.54 -6.14 9.97
CA LYS A 94 -2.27 -5.04 10.62
C LYS A 94 -1.38 -4.34 11.64
N GLN A 95 -1.35 -3.01 11.61
CA GLN A 95 -0.67 -2.19 12.61
C GLN A 95 -1.69 -1.53 13.53
N THR A 96 -1.34 -1.33 14.80
CA THR A 96 -2.21 -0.66 15.79
C THR A 96 -1.55 0.58 16.36
N ALA A 97 -2.34 1.57 16.71
CA ALA A 97 -1.86 2.86 17.23
C ALA A 97 -2.87 3.47 18.21
N ARG A 98 -2.38 4.31 19.13
CA ARG A 98 -3.21 5.07 20.07
C ARG A 98 -3.07 6.57 19.83
N PHE A 99 -4.20 7.24 19.71
CA PHE A 99 -4.30 8.68 19.54
C PHE A 99 -4.99 9.29 20.76
N GLN A 100 -4.28 10.13 21.52
CA GLN A 100 -4.93 11.08 22.43
C GLN A 100 -5.39 12.27 21.59
N ILE A 101 -6.70 12.53 21.59
CA ILE A 101 -7.34 13.58 20.76
C ILE A 101 -7.75 14.75 21.64
N PHE A 102 -8.49 14.46 22.70
CA PHE A 102 -8.87 15.40 23.77
C PHE A 102 -8.55 14.78 25.15
N PRO A 103 -8.51 15.56 26.24
CA PRO A 103 -8.23 15.03 27.58
C PRO A 103 -9.17 13.90 28.02
N GLU A 104 -10.40 13.88 27.50
CA GLU A 104 -11.42 12.83 27.71
C GLU A 104 -11.54 11.82 26.55
N LEU A 105 -10.88 12.06 25.40
CA LEU A 105 -11.01 11.25 24.20
C LEU A 105 -9.67 10.66 23.74
N THR A 106 -9.56 9.34 23.86
CA THR A 106 -8.47 8.54 23.29
C THR A 106 -9.09 7.47 22.40
N LEU A 107 -8.59 7.34 21.17
CA LEU A 107 -9.04 6.34 20.19
C LEU A 107 -7.88 5.44 19.77
N ASP A 108 -8.18 4.17 19.55
CA ASP A 108 -7.21 3.14 19.16
C ASP A 108 -7.45 2.73 17.70
N ALA A 109 -6.53 3.10 16.81
CA ALA A 109 -6.60 2.80 15.39
C ALA A 109 -6.05 1.40 15.07
N THR A 110 -6.64 0.75 14.08
CA THR A 110 -6.09 -0.42 13.39
C THR A 110 -5.97 -0.12 11.90
N PHE A 111 -4.74 0.00 11.41
CA PHE A 111 -4.42 0.20 10.00
C PHE A 111 -4.25 -1.14 9.28
N ASN A 112 -4.70 -1.20 8.03
CA ASN A 112 -4.69 -2.42 7.20
C ASN A 112 -4.51 -2.14 5.70
N GLN A 113 -4.14 -0.91 5.34
CA GLN A 113 -3.97 -0.40 3.99
C GLN A 113 -2.91 0.71 4.05
N ILE A 114 -2.05 0.79 3.04
CA ILE A 114 -1.13 1.90 2.82
C ILE A 114 -0.92 2.11 1.32
N ASP A 115 -0.96 3.36 0.88
CA ASP A 115 -0.83 3.78 -0.51
C ASP A 115 0.22 4.91 -0.65
N HIS A 116 0.77 5.10 -1.84
CA HIS A 116 1.65 6.22 -2.15
C HIS A 116 0.88 7.46 -2.62
N THR A 117 1.32 8.66 -2.23
CA THR A 117 0.83 9.90 -2.87
C THR A 117 1.67 10.22 -4.10
N ILE A 118 1.11 10.96 -5.05
CA ILE A 118 1.84 11.46 -6.23
C ILE A 118 2.97 12.45 -5.91
N HIS A 119 3.11 12.88 -4.65
CA HIS A 119 4.14 13.81 -4.16
C HIS A 119 5.17 13.12 -3.25
N ALA A 120 5.48 11.84 -3.52
CA ALA A 120 6.45 11.02 -2.78
C ALA A 120 6.13 10.84 -1.26
N GLY A 121 4.88 11.08 -0.87
CA GLY A 121 4.34 10.79 0.45
C GLY A 121 3.59 9.45 0.50
N TYR A 122 2.84 9.24 1.57
CA TYR A 122 1.98 8.07 1.74
C TYR A 122 0.65 8.39 2.43
N ILE A 123 -0.32 7.51 2.25
CA ILE A 123 -1.64 7.52 2.87
C ILE A 123 -1.82 6.21 3.63
N MET A 124 -2.24 6.26 4.89
CA MET A 124 -2.65 5.08 5.68
C MET A 124 -4.12 5.16 6.02
N SER A 125 -4.83 4.06 5.83
CA SER A 125 -6.27 3.91 6.12
C SER A 125 -6.54 2.74 7.08
N GLY A 126 -7.64 2.88 7.84
CA GLY A 126 -8.03 1.91 8.85
C GLY A 126 -9.29 2.30 9.61
N ILE A 127 -9.56 1.57 10.69
CA ILE A 127 -10.75 1.75 11.57
C ILE A 127 -10.34 2.09 13.00
N LEU A 128 -11.25 2.69 13.77
CA LEU A 128 -11.06 3.14 15.15
C LEU A 128 -11.84 2.25 16.12
N ASN A 129 -11.20 1.83 17.22
CA ASN A 129 -11.78 0.99 18.28
C ASN A 129 -12.42 -0.34 17.82
N ASN A 130 -12.15 -0.81 16.60
CA ASN A 130 -12.84 -1.91 15.89
C ASN A 130 -14.31 -1.63 15.54
N ASP A 131 -14.71 -0.36 15.47
CA ASP A 131 -16.02 0.08 14.98
C ASP A 131 -16.02 0.10 13.43
N PRO A 132 -16.85 -0.70 12.74
CA PRO A 132 -16.86 -0.77 11.27
C PRO A 132 -17.52 0.44 10.60
N ASP A 133 -18.31 1.24 11.33
CA ASP A 133 -18.89 2.50 10.82
C ASP A 133 -17.89 3.66 10.95
N SER A 134 -16.73 3.45 11.60
CA SER A 134 -15.65 4.41 11.82
C SER A 134 -14.57 4.38 10.74
N SER A 135 -13.80 5.46 10.62
CA SER A 135 -12.63 5.52 9.74
C SER A 135 -11.51 6.36 10.32
N ILE A 136 -10.27 6.05 9.93
CA ILE A 136 -9.11 6.93 10.06
C ILE A 136 -8.33 6.95 8.75
N LEU A 137 -8.05 8.15 8.27
CA LEU A 137 -7.21 8.44 7.11
C LEU A 137 -6.08 9.34 7.56
N ILE A 138 -4.84 8.99 7.23
CA ILE A 138 -3.67 9.81 7.55
C ILE A 138 -2.78 9.95 6.31
N VAL A 139 -2.49 11.18 5.91
CA VAL A 139 -1.53 11.49 4.85
C VAL A 139 -0.25 12.04 5.47
N SER A 140 0.90 11.66 4.89
CA SER A 140 2.21 12.20 5.21
C SER A 140 2.95 12.57 3.94
N THR A 141 3.19 13.87 3.73
CA THR A 141 3.98 14.43 2.62
C THR A 141 5.08 15.30 3.23
N ASP A 142 6.32 15.23 2.72
CA ASP A 142 7.50 15.97 3.23
C ASP A 142 7.75 15.87 4.76
N GLY A 143 7.23 14.82 5.42
CA GLY A 143 7.27 14.67 6.89
C GLY A 143 6.20 15.46 7.66
N THR A 144 5.36 16.25 6.98
CA THR A 144 4.18 16.90 7.56
C THR A 144 2.99 15.93 7.51
N VAL A 145 2.41 15.65 8.66
CA VAL A 145 1.29 14.71 8.80
C VAL A 145 -0.04 15.45 8.83
N SER A 146 -1.11 14.86 8.29
CA SER A 146 -2.48 15.35 8.46
C SER A 146 -3.45 14.18 8.47
N ALA A 147 -4.47 14.23 9.31
CA ALA A 147 -5.41 13.12 9.47
C ALA A 147 -6.86 13.58 9.50
N ASN A 148 -7.76 12.71 9.05
CA ASN A 148 -9.20 12.79 9.29
C ASN A 148 -9.64 11.49 9.97
N LEU A 149 -10.44 11.62 11.04
CA LEU A 149 -10.98 10.52 11.82
C LEU A 149 -12.49 10.70 11.90
N GLU A 150 -13.25 9.64 11.66
CA GLU A 150 -14.71 9.58 11.85
C GLU A 150 -15.02 8.50 12.89
N PHE A 151 -15.69 8.87 13.99
CA PHE A 151 -16.06 7.94 15.06
C PHE A 151 -17.39 8.36 15.70
N GLN A 152 -18.35 7.43 15.79
CA GLN A 152 -19.68 7.66 16.36
C GLN A 152 -20.41 8.91 15.82
N GLY A 153 -20.30 9.15 14.51
CA GLY A 153 -20.91 10.32 13.84
C GLY A 153 -20.26 11.67 14.16
N LYS A 154 -19.11 11.68 14.85
CA LYS A 154 -18.25 12.84 15.03
C LYS A 154 -16.99 12.72 14.18
N GLN A 155 -16.40 13.87 13.87
CA GLN A 155 -15.20 13.98 13.05
C GLN A 155 -14.10 14.74 13.77
N TYR A 156 -12.87 14.28 13.60
CA TYR A 156 -11.68 14.89 14.17
C TYR A 156 -10.60 15.07 13.10
N GLN A 157 -10.02 16.26 13.02
CA GLN A 157 -9.04 16.62 12.01
C GLN A 157 -7.70 16.95 12.68
N LEU A 158 -6.63 16.22 12.34
CA LEU A 158 -5.26 16.56 12.74
C LEU A 158 -4.65 17.51 11.71
N ARG A 159 -4.18 18.67 12.15
CA ARG A 159 -3.61 19.73 11.31
C ARG A 159 -2.29 20.25 11.90
N ASP A 160 -1.35 20.59 11.02
CA ASP A 160 -0.11 21.33 11.33
C ASP A 160 -0.29 22.83 11.03
N ASN A 161 0.47 23.69 11.71
CA ASN A 161 0.43 25.14 11.55
C ASN A 161 1.44 25.72 10.53
N GLY A 162 2.12 24.89 9.76
CA GLY A 162 3.26 25.28 8.91
C GLY A 162 4.58 25.41 9.67
N GLN A 163 4.66 24.93 10.92
CA GLN A 163 5.85 25.02 11.78
C GLN A 163 6.14 23.72 12.56
N GLY A 164 5.44 22.62 12.27
CA GLY A 164 5.57 21.34 12.98
C GLY A 164 4.81 21.28 14.31
N LEU A 165 3.81 22.14 14.51
CA LEU A 165 2.99 22.19 15.72
C LEU A 165 1.57 21.70 15.42
N TYR A 166 1.25 20.55 15.99
CA TYR A 166 0.03 19.81 15.67
C TYR A 166 -1.14 20.15 16.61
N ARG A 167 -2.34 20.25 16.05
CA ARG A 167 -3.61 20.32 16.77
C ARG A 167 -4.62 19.33 16.20
N PHE A 168 -5.47 18.78 17.06
CA PHE A 168 -6.76 18.24 16.66
C PHE A 168 -7.82 19.33 16.69
N GLU A 169 -8.73 19.27 15.73
CA GLU A 169 -10.00 20.00 15.65
C GLU A 169 -11.15 18.99 15.76
N GLU A 170 -12.21 19.31 16.50
CA GLU A 170 -13.50 18.63 16.38
C GLU A 170 -14.38 19.42 15.41
N VAL A 171 -14.92 18.76 14.38
CA VAL A 171 -15.68 19.42 13.31
C VAL A 171 -17.09 19.75 13.76
N ASP A 172 -17.53 20.99 13.53
CA ASP A 172 -18.92 21.43 13.68
C ASP A 172 -19.59 21.56 12.31
N GLN A 173 -20.25 20.49 11.88
CA GLN A 173 -20.98 20.50 10.61
C GLN A 173 -22.12 21.53 10.55
N THR A 174 -22.56 22.10 11.68
CA THR A 174 -23.66 23.09 11.71
C THR A 174 -23.21 24.51 11.37
N GLN A 175 -21.89 24.76 11.29
CA GLN A 175 -21.32 26.06 10.94
C GLN A 175 -21.00 26.23 9.45
N PHE A 176 -20.96 25.15 8.68
CA PHE A 176 -20.73 25.23 7.24
C PHE A 176 -21.98 25.78 6.52
N PRO A 177 -21.82 26.60 5.46
CA PRO A 177 -22.90 26.83 4.51
C PRO A 177 -23.22 25.50 3.79
N GLU A 178 -24.40 25.39 3.18
CA GLU A 178 -24.61 24.32 2.20
C GLU A 178 -23.81 24.62 0.91
N GLU A 179 -23.77 23.63 0.03
CA GLU A 179 -23.43 23.78 -1.38
C GLU A 179 -24.40 24.77 -2.09
N LEU A 180 -24.08 25.22 -3.31
CA LEU A 180 -24.96 26.15 -4.03
C LEU A 180 -26.14 25.42 -4.67
N ASP A 181 -27.34 25.60 -4.09
CA ASP A 181 -28.61 24.98 -4.52
C ASP A 181 -28.97 25.18 -6.01
N ILE A 182 -28.41 26.19 -6.70
CA ILE A 182 -28.53 26.28 -8.16
C ILE A 182 -27.60 25.25 -8.81
N ILE A 183 -28.06 23.99 -8.87
CA ILE A 183 -27.41 22.94 -9.66
C ILE A 183 -27.46 23.34 -11.14
N PRO A 184 -26.30 23.59 -11.79
CA PRO A 184 -26.27 24.04 -13.16
C PRO A 184 -26.22 22.84 -14.13
N ASP A 185 -27.09 22.85 -15.15
CA ASP A 185 -27.20 21.83 -16.19
C ASP A 185 -26.78 22.44 -17.53
N LEU A 186 -25.93 21.73 -18.27
CA LEU A 186 -25.44 22.15 -19.59
C LEU A 186 -26.38 21.74 -20.73
N SER A 187 -27.49 21.03 -20.47
CA SER A 187 -28.48 20.63 -21.47
C SER A 187 -29.14 21.80 -22.22
N GLU A 188 -29.15 23.01 -21.65
CA GLU A 188 -29.61 24.25 -22.31
C GLU A 188 -28.49 25.07 -22.98
N SER A 189 -27.23 24.62 -22.93
CA SER A 189 -26.08 25.34 -23.53
C SER A 189 -25.95 25.09 -25.04
N SER A 190 -25.66 26.14 -25.82
CA SER A 190 -25.67 26.09 -27.30
C SER A 190 -24.30 25.95 -27.97
N ASP A 191 -23.21 26.19 -27.25
CA ASP A 191 -21.93 26.54 -27.86
C ASP A 191 -20.90 25.41 -27.70
N GLY A 192 -20.33 24.96 -28.82
CA GLY A 192 -19.59 23.69 -28.89
C GLY A 192 -18.18 23.74 -28.30
N ILE A 193 -18.04 23.28 -27.06
CA ILE A 193 -16.76 23.14 -26.33
C ILE A 193 -16.64 21.72 -25.74
N PHE A 194 -16.98 20.70 -26.54
CA PHE A 194 -17.13 19.32 -26.07
C PHE A 194 -16.14 18.40 -26.79
N GLU A 195 -15.29 17.71 -26.05
CA GLU A 195 -14.54 16.58 -26.63
C GLU A 195 -15.50 15.38 -26.69
N PRO A 196 -15.58 14.64 -27.81
CA PRO A 196 -16.35 13.40 -27.84
C PRO A 196 -15.72 12.37 -26.88
N LEU A 197 -16.56 11.51 -26.29
CA LEU A 197 -16.08 10.32 -25.56
C LEU A 197 -15.10 9.55 -26.45
N LEU A 198 -13.98 9.14 -25.88
CA LEU A 198 -12.88 8.59 -26.66
C LEU A 198 -13.24 7.20 -27.19
N GLU A 199 -13.37 7.07 -28.53
CA GLU A 199 -13.50 5.80 -29.24
C GLU A 199 -12.20 4.97 -29.16
N THR A 200 -11.88 4.47 -27.97
CA THR A 200 -10.78 3.55 -27.75
C THR A 200 -11.18 2.12 -28.09
N THR A 201 -10.21 1.27 -28.45
CA THR A 201 -10.45 -0.17 -28.68
C THR A 201 -10.72 -0.97 -27.40
N SER A 202 -10.67 -0.32 -26.24
CA SER A 202 -10.96 -0.89 -24.92
C SER A 202 -11.42 0.25 -24.01
N ALA A 203 -12.72 0.57 -24.05
CA ALA A 203 -13.32 1.57 -23.16
C ALA A 203 -13.06 1.22 -21.70
N ASP A 204 -12.80 2.22 -20.85
CA ASP A 204 -12.58 1.98 -19.42
C ASP A 204 -13.88 1.46 -18.77
N SER A 205 -13.68 0.52 -17.85
CA SER A 205 -14.66 -0.10 -16.98
C SER A 205 -15.37 0.83 -15.98
N GLY A 206 -14.84 2.04 -15.73
CA GLY A 206 -15.29 2.91 -14.64
C GLY A 206 -14.72 2.55 -13.26
N TYR A 207 -13.77 1.61 -13.18
CA TYR A 207 -13.17 1.21 -11.90
C TYR A 207 -12.27 2.30 -11.32
N ILE A 208 -11.59 3.07 -12.18
CA ILE A 208 -10.87 4.28 -11.80
C ILE A 208 -11.56 5.50 -12.42
N ILE A 209 -11.58 6.61 -11.67
CA ILE A 209 -11.90 7.95 -12.17
C ILE A 209 -10.66 8.81 -11.92
N ASP A 210 -9.98 9.26 -12.99
CA ASP A 210 -8.76 10.06 -12.84
C ASP A 210 -9.13 11.52 -12.53
N VAL A 211 -8.62 12.08 -11.43
CA VAL A 211 -8.96 13.43 -10.97
C VAL A 211 -7.76 14.37 -10.92
N LEU A 212 -7.90 15.54 -11.53
CA LEU A 212 -7.02 16.70 -11.40
C LEU A 212 -7.58 17.61 -10.30
N VAL A 213 -6.75 18.01 -9.34
CA VAL A 213 -7.17 18.97 -8.30
C VAL A 213 -6.27 20.21 -8.34
N VAL A 214 -6.85 21.33 -8.75
CA VAL A 214 -6.18 22.64 -8.75
C VAL A 214 -6.61 23.46 -7.54
N TYR A 215 -5.76 24.37 -7.08
CA TYR A 215 -6.04 25.20 -5.90
C TYR A 215 -5.51 26.62 -6.07
N THR A 216 -6.18 27.59 -5.45
CA THR A 216 -5.74 28.99 -5.49
C THR A 216 -4.60 29.26 -4.52
N ALA A 217 -3.87 30.36 -4.74
CA ALA A 217 -2.92 30.88 -3.75
C ALA A 217 -3.58 31.20 -2.39
N ALA A 218 -4.86 31.56 -2.38
CA ALA A 218 -5.63 31.78 -1.16
C ALA A 218 -5.97 30.46 -0.45
N ALA A 219 -6.26 29.38 -1.19
CA ALA A 219 -6.45 28.03 -0.63
C ALA A 219 -5.17 27.50 0.03
N ARG A 220 -4.00 27.62 -0.63
CA ARG A 220 -2.71 27.30 -0.01
C ARG A 220 -2.46 28.15 1.24
N SER A 221 -2.74 29.45 1.18
CA SER A 221 -2.57 30.36 2.34
C SER A 221 -3.48 29.96 3.52
N GLY A 222 -4.74 29.57 3.24
CA GLY A 222 -5.68 29.07 4.22
C GLY A 222 -5.32 27.70 4.81
N ALA A 223 -4.61 26.85 4.06
CA ALA A 223 -4.01 25.62 4.56
C ALA A 223 -2.71 25.86 5.36
N GLY A 224 -2.14 27.07 5.31
CA GLY A 224 -0.91 27.47 6.00
C GLY A 224 0.39 27.10 5.27
N SER A 225 0.39 26.05 4.43
CA SER A 225 1.55 25.65 3.63
C SER A 225 1.13 24.89 2.36
N THR A 226 2.05 24.76 1.39
CA THR A 226 1.84 23.90 0.21
C THR A 226 1.60 22.46 0.64
N THR A 227 2.46 21.91 1.50
CA THR A 227 2.38 20.53 1.98
C THR A 227 1.05 20.25 2.72
N ASN A 228 0.52 21.19 3.49
CA ASN A 228 -0.80 21.08 4.10
C ASN A 228 -1.93 21.05 3.05
N MET A 229 -1.84 21.87 2.00
CA MET A 229 -2.81 21.86 0.90
C MET A 229 -2.77 20.53 0.14
N LEU A 230 -1.57 20.01 -0.15
CA LEU A 230 -1.39 18.70 -0.79
C LEU A 230 -1.91 17.56 0.09
N ASN A 231 -1.64 17.58 1.40
CA ASN A 231 -2.20 16.64 2.35
C ASN A 231 -3.74 16.71 2.37
N GLN A 232 -4.33 17.91 2.38
CA GLN A 232 -5.77 18.10 2.38
C GLN A 232 -6.43 17.59 1.09
N ILE A 233 -5.77 17.73 -0.07
CA ILE A 233 -6.24 17.16 -1.34
C ILE A 233 -6.24 15.62 -1.29
N ASN A 234 -5.14 15.01 -0.83
CA ASN A 234 -5.05 13.55 -0.70
C ASN A 234 -6.07 13.00 0.31
N LEU A 235 -6.34 13.72 1.41
CA LEU A 235 -7.42 13.40 2.34
C LEU A 235 -8.80 13.45 1.68
N ALA A 236 -9.11 14.49 0.88
CA ALA A 236 -10.40 14.60 0.20
C ALA A 236 -10.67 13.46 -0.80
N VAL A 237 -9.67 13.07 -1.58
CA VAL A 237 -9.76 11.91 -2.50
C VAL A 237 -9.93 10.60 -1.74
N SER A 238 -9.15 10.39 -0.67
CA SER A 238 -9.22 9.17 0.16
C SER A 238 -10.53 9.06 0.94
N GLU A 239 -11.06 10.19 1.41
CA GLU A 239 -12.34 10.28 2.11
C GLU A 239 -13.50 9.99 1.17
N THR A 240 -13.45 10.49 -0.07
CA THR A 240 -14.40 10.15 -1.14
C THR A 240 -14.35 8.65 -1.47
N ASN A 241 -13.15 8.07 -1.60
CA ASN A 241 -12.96 6.62 -1.81
C ASN A 241 -13.48 5.77 -0.65
N THR A 242 -13.28 6.21 0.60
CA THR A 242 -13.87 5.57 1.79
C THR A 242 -15.40 5.58 1.71
N GLY A 243 -15.97 6.70 1.25
CA GLY A 243 -17.40 6.85 1.02
C GLY A 243 -17.94 5.92 -0.06
N TYR A 244 -17.23 5.80 -1.18
CA TYR A 244 -17.56 4.84 -2.24
C TYR A 244 -17.54 3.40 -1.72
N GLU A 245 -16.48 3.00 -1.01
CA GLU A 245 -16.32 1.65 -0.48
C GLU A 245 -17.47 1.25 0.46
N ARG A 246 -17.71 2.02 1.55
CA ARG A 246 -18.76 1.68 2.51
C ARG A 246 -20.18 1.87 1.99
N SER A 247 -20.35 2.41 0.78
CA SER A 247 -21.66 2.55 0.12
C SER A 247 -21.92 1.51 -0.96
N GLY A 248 -20.95 0.64 -1.30
CA GLY A 248 -21.07 -0.35 -2.37
C GLY A 248 -20.89 0.23 -3.78
N ILE A 249 -20.11 1.30 -3.91
CA ILE A 249 -19.70 1.87 -5.20
C ILE A 249 -18.35 1.24 -5.58
N PHE A 250 -18.24 0.74 -6.82
CA PHE A 250 -17.06 -0.02 -7.24
C PHE A 250 -15.89 0.88 -7.65
N SER A 251 -16.18 2.07 -8.17
CA SER A 251 -15.19 3.05 -8.63
C SER A 251 -14.30 3.58 -7.50
N ARG A 252 -13.08 4.01 -7.84
CA ARG A 252 -12.18 4.77 -6.98
C ARG A 252 -11.62 5.97 -7.74
N MET A 253 -11.59 7.14 -7.09
CA MET A 253 -10.86 8.29 -7.60
C MET A 253 -9.37 8.09 -7.42
N ARG A 254 -8.60 8.39 -8.47
CA ARG A 254 -7.13 8.42 -8.44
C ARG A 254 -6.67 9.84 -8.77
N LEU A 255 -5.95 10.45 -7.82
CA LEU A 255 -5.37 11.78 -8.01
C LEU A 255 -4.22 11.68 -9.03
N VAL A 256 -4.38 12.23 -10.23
CA VAL A 256 -3.33 12.15 -11.27
C VAL A 256 -2.39 13.34 -11.27
N TYR A 257 -2.85 14.52 -10.84
CA TYR A 257 -2.02 15.73 -10.73
C TYR A 257 -2.62 16.77 -9.79
N THR A 258 -1.79 17.70 -9.31
CA THR A 258 -2.25 18.94 -8.66
C THR A 258 -1.44 20.15 -9.11
N ALA A 259 -2.05 21.33 -9.12
CA ALA A 259 -1.37 22.59 -9.41
C ALA A 259 -1.94 23.75 -8.58
N GLU A 260 -1.06 24.68 -8.21
CA GLU A 260 -1.50 26.02 -7.79
C GLU A 260 -1.80 26.87 -9.04
N ILE A 261 -2.94 27.54 -9.07
CA ILE A 261 -3.37 28.41 -10.17
C ILE A 261 -3.57 29.85 -9.72
N ASN A 262 -3.31 30.78 -10.65
CA ASN A 262 -3.39 32.22 -10.39
C ASN A 262 -4.83 32.72 -10.60
N TYR A 263 -5.70 32.45 -9.63
CA TYR A 263 -7.11 32.81 -9.68
C TYR A 263 -7.50 33.83 -8.59
N ASP A 264 -8.32 34.82 -8.94
CA ASP A 264 -8.85 35.83 -8.01
C ASP A 264 -10.23 35.42 -7.48
N GLU A 265 -10.32 35.18 -6.18
CA GLU A 265 -11.55 34.78 -5.49
C GLU A 265 -12.52 35.95 -5.22
N SER A 266 -12.20 37.19 -5.62
CA SER A 266 -13.02 38.38 -5.34
C SER A 266 -14.48 38.24 -5.82
N ILE A 267 -14.71 37.53 -6.92
CA ILE A 267 -16.06 37.31 -7.47
C ILE A 267 -16.89 36.32 -6.64
N LEU A 268 -16.26 35.44 -5.86
CA LEU A 268 -16.89 34.35 -5.10
C LEU A 268 -17.72 34.82 -3.88
N SER A 269 -18.05 36.11 -3.81
CA SER A 269 -18.94 36.69 -2.81
C SER A 269 -20.44 36.57 -3.15
N THR A 270 -20.78 36.01 -4.32
CA THR A 270 -22.16 35.86 -4.81
C THR A 270 -22.36 34.55 -5.58
N SER A 271 -23.59 34.02 -5.64
CA SER A 271 -23.92 32.82 -6.42
C SER A 271 -23.59 32.98 -7.92
N THR A 272 -23.87 34.14 -8.50
CA THR A 272 -23.47 34.49 -9.88
C THR A 272 -21.95 34.38 -10.07
N GLY A 273 -21.15 34.80 -9.08
CA GLY A 273 -19.70 34.69 -9.11
C GLY A 273 -19.19 33.26 -9.02
N TRP A 274 -19.78 32.42 -8.18
CA TRP A 274 -19.48 30.98 -8.13
C TRP A 274 -19.83 30.27 -9.45
N GLY A 275 -20.99 30.58 -10.05
CA GLY A 275 -21.35 30.07 -11.39
C GLY A 275 -20.43 30.59 -12.50
N THR A 276 -19.99 31.85 -12.42
CA THR A 276 -18.99 32.43 -13.34
C THR A 276 -17.65 31.70 -13.24
N ALA A 277 -17.22 31.40 -12.01
CA ALA A 277 -15.96 30.69 -11.75
C ALA A 277 -16.01 29.23 -12.22
N LEU A 278 -17.15 28.55 -12.10
CA LEU A 278 -17.37 27.22 -12.67
C LEU A 278 -17.36 27.25 -14.21
N SER A 279 -17.95 28.27 -14.83
CA SER A 279 -17.84 28.51 -16.28
C SER A 279 -16.37 28.69 -16.71
N GLN A 280 -15.60 29.52 -16.01
CA GLN A 280 -14.18 29.78 -16.29
C GLN A 280 -13.31 28.52 -16.17
N LEU A 281 -13.63 27.62 -15.23
CA LEU A 281 -12.94 26.32 -15.11
C LEU A 281 -13.24 25.35 -16.26
N THR A 282 -14.37 25.56 -16.95
CA THR A 282 -14.94 24.61 -17.92
C THR A 282 -14.65 25.00 -19.37
N ASN A 283 -14.71 26.31 -19.66
CA ASN A 283 -14.66 26.87 -21.00
C ASN A 283 -13.22 27.24 -21.41
N GLN A 284 -13.05 27.70 -22.65
CA GLN A 284 -11.83 28.37 -23.11
C GLN A 284 -12.15 29.86 -23.28
N ASP A 285 -11.91 30.64 -22.22
CA ASP A 285 -12.21 32.07 -22.17
C ASP A 285 -10.97 32.95 -21.89
N ASN A 286 -9.79 32.33 -21.78
CA ASN A 286 -8.49 32.92 -21.46
C ASN A 286 -8.35 33.37 -19.99
N VAL A 287 -9.17 32.86 -19.06
CA VAL A 287 -9.02 33.14 -17.62
C VAL A 287 -8.17 32.09 -16.89
N ILE A 288 -8.48 30.80 -17.03
CA ILE A 288 -7.73 29.67 -16.44
C ILE A 288 -7.63 28.46 -17.38
N ASP A 289 -7.57 28.70 -18.69
CA ASP A 289 -7.46 27.69 -19.76
C ASP A 289 -6.29 26.71 -19.57
N GLU A 290 -5.24 27.06 -18.80
CA GLU A 290 -4.17 26.14 -18.43
C GLU A 290 -4.67 24.91 -17.68
N VAL A 291 -5.80 25.01 -16.94
CA VAL A 291 -6.40 23.86 -16.24
C VAL A 291 -6.90 22.81 -17.24
N ARG A 292 -7.49 23.21 -18.38
CA ARG A 292 -7.84 22.26 -19.46
C ARG A 292 -6.60 21.66 -20.12
N SER A 293 -5.51 22.43 -20.23
CA SER A 293 -4.21 21.91 -20.69
C SER A 293 -3.66 20.84 -19.75
N LEU A 294 -3.71 21.07 -18.43
CA LEU A 294 -3.34 20.08 -17.40
C LEU A 294 -4.26 18.85 -17.44
N ARG A 295 -5.59 19.05 -17.53
CA ARG A 295 -6.59 17.96 -17.64
C ARG A 295 -6.27 17.03 -18.80
N ASN A 296 -5.95 17.61 -19.97
CA ASN A 296 -5.56 16.85 -21.17
C ASN A 296 -4.16 16.21 -21.05
N THR A 297 -3.21 16.86 -20.39
CA THR A 297 -1.83 16.36 -20.22
C THR A 297 -1.75 15.16 -19.28
N TYR A 298 -2.50 15.18 -18.18
CA TYR A 298 -2.50 14.12 -17.16
C TYR A 298 -3.65 13.12 -17.32
N GLY A 299 -4.56 13.35 -18.29
CA GLY A 299 -5.66 12.44 -18.62
C GLY A 299 -6.73 12.37 -17.54
N ALA A 300 -7.10 13.51 -16.96
CA ALA A 300 -8.09 13.58 -15.88
C ALA A 300 -9.53 13.65 -16.40
N ASP A 301 -10.34 12.69 -15.96
CA ASP A 301 -11.79 12.66 -16.17
C ASP A 301 -12.49 13.79 -15.43
N LEU A 302 -12.12 14.06 -14.18
CA LEU A 302 -12.71 15.10 -13.34
C LEU A 302 -11.71 16.19 -12.96
N VAL A 303 -12.19 17.42 -12.81
CA VAL A 303 -11.43 18.57 -12.31
C VAL A 303 -12.12 19.18 -11.10
N VAL A 304 -11.38 19.36 -10.01
CA VAL A 304 -11.85 20.12 -8.84
C VAL A 304 -10.95 21.33 -8.59
N MET A 305 -11.53 22.53 -8.54
CA MET A 305 -10.84 23.75 -8.09
C MET A 305 -11.15 24.03 -6.62
N ILE A 306 -10.12 24.08 -5.78
CA ILE A 306 -10.24 24.40 -4.35
C ILE A 306 -9.97 25.89 -4.12
N VAL A 307 -10.94 26.55 -3.47
CA VAL A 307 -10.96 28.00 -3.17
C VAL A 307 -11.03 28.24 -1.65
N ASN A 308 -10.55 29.38 -1.15
CA ASN A 308 -10.61 29.74 0.29
C ASN A 308 -11.78 30.67 0.63
N ASN A 309 -12.91 30.47 -0.04
CA ASN A 309 -14.14 31.23 0.14
C ASN A 309 -15.17 30.41 0.96
N MET A 310 -15.99 31.10 1.77
CA MET A 310 -16.99 30.49 2.66
C MET A 310 -18.43 30.99 2.43
N THR A 311 -18.74 31.49 1.22
CA THR A 311 -20.10 31.89 0.84
C THR A 311 -20.98 30.68 0.53
N PHE A 312 -20.40 29.64 -0.09
CA PHE A 312 -20.98 28.30 -0.28
C PHE A 312 -19.89 27.25 -0.04
N CYS A 313 -20.28 25.98 0.18
CA CYS A 313 -19.30 24.91 0.30
C CYS A 313 -18.82 24.34 -1.05
N GLY A 314 -19.58 24.52 -2.13
CA GLY A 314 -19.21 24.10 -3.47
C GLY A 314 -20.25 24.44 -4.55
N ILE A 315 -19.90 24.13 -5.80
CA ILE A 315 -20.77 24.06 -6.98
C ILE A 315 -20.13 23.14 -8.03
N GLY A 316 -20.90 22.28 -8.69
CA GLY A 316 -20.45 21.40 -9.78
C GLY A 316 -21.55 21.18 -10.82
N TRP A 317 -21.18 20.96 -12.07
CA TRP A 317 -22.16 20.67 -13.13
C TRP A 317 -22.82 19.31 -12.90
N LEU A 318 -24.11 19.23 -13.19
CA LEU A 318 -24.87 17.99 -13.16
C LEU A 318 -24.82 17.25 -14.51
N MET A 319 -24.45 15.98 -14.49
CA MET A 319 -24.74 15.05 -15.60
C MET A 319 -26.23 14.69 -15.63
N THR A 320 -26.88 14.86 -16.78
CA THR A 320 -28.32 14.64 -16.96
C THR A 320 -28.60 13.65 -18.10
N PRO A 321 -29.82 13.09 -18.23
CA PRO A 321 -30.14 12.11 -19.27
C PRO A 321 -29.99 12.64 -20.71
N GLY A 322 -30.00 13.96 -20.87
CA GLY A 322 -29.78 14.65 -22.14
C GLY A 322 -28.34 15.14 -22.36
N TYR A 323 -27.47 15.08 -21.32
CA TYR A 323 -26.16 15.72 -21.37
C TYR A 323 -25.11 14.95 -20.53
N THR A 324 -24.16 14.31 -21.24
CA THR A 324 -23.16 13.40 -20.65
C THR A 324 -21.73 13.64 -21.19
N TYR A 325 -21.41 14.90 -21.53
CA TYR A 325 -20.12 15.30 -22.10
C TYR A 325 -19.08 15.67 -21.04
N ASP A 326 -17.80 15.69 -21.42
CA ASP A 326 -16.66 15.93 -20.51
C ASP A 326 -16.68 17.28 -19.78
N SER A 327 -17.37 18.26 -20.34
CA SER A 327 -17.68 19.57 -19.74
C SER A 327 -18.39 19.48 -18.38
N VAL A 328 -19.17 18.42 -18.10
CA VAL A 328 -19.77 18.23 -16.76
C VAL A 328 -18.74 17.82 -15.71
N GLY A 329 -17.56 17.35 -16.12
CA GLY A 329 -16.48 16.88 -15.24
C GLY A 329 -15.68 17.99 -14.55
N ASN A 330 -16.34 19.07 -14.12
CA ASN A 330 -15.70 20.21 -13.47
C ASN A 330 -16.50 20.67 -12.24
N SER A 331 -15.80 21.01 -11.15
CA SER A 331 -16.39 21.45 -9.88
C SER A 331 -15.51 22.45 -9.12
N LEU A 332 -16.12 23.30 -8.30
CA LEU A 332 -15.47 24.19 -7.34
C LEU A 332 -15.86 23.80 -5.91
N VAL A 333 -14.89 23.77 -5.00
CA VAL A 333 -15.11 23.37 -3.60
C VAL A 333 -14.38 24.30 -2.64
N SER A 334 -15.07 24.71 -1.58
CA SER A 334 -14.46 25.48 -0.49
C SER A 334 -13.48 24.62 0.30
N ARG A 335 -12.26 25.14 0.51
CA ARG A 335 -11.18 24.50 1.26
C ARG A 335 -11.61 24.00 2.64
N ALA A 336 -12.50 24.69 3.35
CA ALA A 336 -12.94 24.22 4.67
C ALA A 336 -13.93 23.04 4.57
N CYS A 337 -14.68 22.93 3.48
CA CYS A 337 -15.71 21.92 3.26
C CYS A 337 -15.22 20.69 2.47
N THR A 338 -14.05 20.77 1.81
CA THR A 338 -13.45 19.66 1.02
C THR A 338 -13.44 18.34 1.78
N THR A 339 -13.20 18.38 3.08
CA THR A 339 -13.18 17.21 3.97
C THR A 339 -14.04 17.41 5.21
N GLY A 340 -14.71 16.35 5.67
CA GLY A 340 -15.60 16.35 6.83
C GLY A 340 -17.00 16.86 6.53
N TYR A 341 -17.15 17.97 5.77
CA TYR A 341 -18.44 18.28 5.14
C TYR A 341 -18.67 17.50 3.83
N TYR A 342 -17.61 16.85 3.34
CA TYR A 342 -17.59 15.96 2.18
C TYR A 342 -17.97 16.62 0.85
N SER A 343 -17.83 17.95 0.73
CA SER A 343 -18.22 18.69 -0.47
C SER A 343 -17.40 18.30 -1.70
N PHE A 344 -16.16 17.82 -1.53
CA PHE A 344 -15.38 17.24 -2.63
C PHE A 344 -16.09 16.03 -3.26
N ALA A 345 -16.63 15.14 -2.43
CA ALA A 345 -17.45 14.01 -2.86
C ALA A 345 -18.80 14.49 -3.42
N HIS A 346 -19.40 15.52 -2.83
CA HIS A 346 -20.69 16.07 -3.26
C HIS A 346 -20.66 16.62 -4.69
N GLU A 347 -19.77 17.56 -5.00
CA GLU A 347 -19.75 18.20 -6.32
C GLU A 347 -19.32 17.23 -7.43
N THR A 348 -18.37 16.34 -7.14
CA THR A 348 -18.02 15.27 -8.09
C THR A 348 -19.15 14.26 -8.26
N GLY A 349 -20.03 14.12 -7.26
CA GLY A 349 -21.31 13.43 -7.37
C GLY A 349 -22.22 14.02 -8.44
N HIS A 350 -22.36 15.35 -8.49
CA HIS A 350 -23.11 16.02 -9.57
C HIS A 350 -22.49 15.76 -10.94
N ASN A 351 -21.15 15.84 -11.06
CA ASN A 351 -20.45 15.53 -12.30
C ASN A 351 -20.71 14.09 -12.78
N MET A 352 -21.02 13.17 -11.85
CA MET A 352 -21.40 11.78 -12.09
C MET A 352 -22.92 11.53 -12.05
N GLY A 353 -23.75 12.59 -12.06
CA GLY A 353 -25.21 12.52 -12.22
C GLY A 353 -26.02 12.21 -10.96
N ALA A 354 -25.38 12.20 -9.80
CA ALA A 354 -26.05 12.18 -8.50
C ALA A 354 -26.68 13.55 -8.20
N HIS A 355 -27.85 13.55 -7.58
CA HIS A 355 -28.62 14.75 -7.26
C HIS A 355 -28.78 14.89 -5.75
N HIS A 356 -29.19 16.09 -5.30
CA HIS A 356 -29.62 16.33 -3.92
C HIS A 356 -30.73 15.38 -3.47
N ASP A 357 -31.16 15.46 -2.21
CA ASP A 357 -32.40 14.79 -1.81
C ASP A 357 -33.63 15.39 -2.53
N ARG A 358 -34.73 14.62 -2.55
CA ARG A 358 -35.94 14.93 -3.35
C ARG A 358 -36.68 16.21 -2.96
N LEU A 359 -36.39 16.82 -1.80
CA LEU A 359 -37.06 18.04 -1.35
C LEU A 359 -36.24 19.29 -1.67
N ASN A 360 -34.92 19.14 -1.85
CA ASN A 360 -33.95 20.22 -2.03
C ASN A 360 -33.27 20.12 -3.40
N THR A 361 -34.03 19.86 -4.47
CA THR A 361 -33.42 19.59 -5.78
C THR A 361 -32.79 20.81 -6.44
N GLY A 362 -33.26 22.02 -6.15
CA GLY A 362 -32.66 23.29 -6.58
C GLY A 362 -32.74 23.64 -8.08
N GLY A 363 -32.59 22.64 -8.96
CA GLY A 363 -32.69 22.73 -10.41
C GLY A 363 -32.53 21.34 -11.05
N GLY A 364 -32.15 21.30 -12.33
CA GLY A 364 -31.66 20.09 -13.01
C GLY A 364 -32.67 18.97 -13.31
N THR A 365 -32.26 18.03 -14.16
CA THR A 365 -32.95 16.75 -14.39
C THR A 365 -32.08 15.60 -13.90
N ALA A 366 -32.50 14.94 -12.82
CA ALA A 366 -31.80 13.79 -12.24
C ALA A 366 -31.52 12.68 -13.28
N MET A 367 -30.28 12.19 -13.32
CA MET A 367 -29.80 11.20 -14.31
C MET A 367 -30.64 9.91 -14.35
N TYR A 368 -31.15 9.48 -13.19
CA TYR A 368 -32.09 8.38 -13.06
C TYR A 368 -33.17 8.72 -12.04
N SER A 369 -34.28 7.99 -12.09
CA SER A 369 -35.40 8.14 -11.15
C SER A 369 -35.02 7.95 -9.68
N TYR A 370 -33.84 7.37 -9.39
CA TYR A 370 -33.30 7.06 -8.07
C TYR A 370 -32.04 7.86 -7.69
N SER A 371 -31.56 8.78 -8.54
CA SER A 371 -30.34 9.59 -8.31
C SER A 371 -30.49 10.65 -7.22
N TYR A 372 -31.07 10.34 -6.07
CA TYR A 372 -31.34 11.31 -5.01
C TYR A 372 -30.59 10.99 -3.72
N GLY A 373 -30.16 12.04 -3.03
CA GLY A 373 -29.73 11.98 -1.64
C GLY A 373 -30.84 11.48 -0.69
N TYR A 374 -30.44 10.99 0.47
CA TYR A 374 -31.32 10.47 1.50
C TYR A 374 -31.14 11.20 2.84
N GLN A 375 -32.26 11.58 3.45
CA GLN A 375 -32.36 11.98 4.85
C GLN A 375 -33.04 10.84 5.64
N ALA A 376 -32.52 10.48 6.81
CA ALA A 376 -33.20 9.53 7.69
C ALA A 376 -34.54 10.12 8.18
N PRO A 377 -35.67 9.39 8.15
CA PRO A 377 -36.98 9.91 8.56
C PRO A 377 -37.11 10.41 10.01
N ASP A 378 -36.16 10.05 10.88
CA ASP A 378 -36.04 10.54 12.26
C ASP A 378 -34.93 11.59 12.44
N SER A 379 -34.39 12.12 11.34
CA SER A 379 -33.27 13.07 11.29
C SER A 379 -31.99 12.62 12.01
N SER A 380 -31.78 11.31 12.17
CA SER A 380 -30.55 10.80 12.78
C SER A 380 -29.29 10.96 11.93
N PHE A 381 -29.41 11.02 10.60
CA PHE A 381 -28.32 11.35 9.67
C PHE A 381 -28.86 11.75 8.28
N ARG A 382 -27.98 12.28 7.44
CA ARG A 382 -28.17 12.48 5.99
C ARG A 382 -26.96 11.99 5.20
N THR A 383 -27.17 11.45 4.00
CA THR A 383 -26.10 11.04 3.07
C THR A 383 -25.43 12.25 2.41
N ILE A 384 -24.27 12.05 1.77
CA ILE A 384 -23.44 13.09 1.13
C ILE A 384 -24.24 14.11 0.32
N MET A 385 -25.09 13.67 -0.61
CA MET A 385 -25.85 14.58 -1.48
C MET A 385 -27.03 15.27 -0.80
N ALA A 386 -27.48 14.82 0.37
CA ALA A 386 -28.66 15.38 1.00
C ALA A 386 -28.36 16.72 1.69
N TYR A 387 -29.32 17.64 1.64
CA TYR A 387 -29.29 18.89 2.40
C TYR A 387 -29.74 18.63 3.84
N ASN A 388 -29.56 19.61 4.73
CA ASN A 388 -29.78 19.43 6.16
C ASN A 388 -31.25 19.07 6.47
N CYS A 389 -31.44 18.15 7.41
CA CYS A 389 -32.78 17.80 7.86
C CYS A 389 -33.44 19.00 8.54
N SER A 390 -34.77 19.10 8.48
CA SER A 390 -35.51 20.26 9.02
C SER A 390 -35.33 20.49 10.54
N THR A 391 -34.87 19.48 11.29
CA THR A 391 -34.50 19.58 12.72
C THR A 391 -32.99 19.64 12.97
N GLY A 392 -32.18 19.68 11.91
CA GLY A 392 -30.74 19.41 11.92
C GLY A 392 -30.43 17.91 11.92
N CYS A 393 -29.42 17.49 11.14
CA CYS A 393 -28.85 16.14 11.17
C CYS A 393 -27.41 16.10 10.61
N SER A 394 -26.56 15.22 11.16
CA SER A 394 -25.19 15.03 10.68
C SER A 394 -25.17 14.50 9.25
N ARG A 395 -24.36 15.10 8.38
CA ARG A 395 -23.99 14.52 7.09
C ARG A 395 -22.96 13.42 7.35
N VAL A 396 -23.22 12.23 6.84
CA VAL A 396 -22.30 11.09 6.92
C VAL A 396 -21.77 10.79 5.52
N ASN A 397 -20.52 10.35 5.42
CA ASN A 397 -19.89 9.98 4.15
C ASN A 397 -20.32 8.57 3.71
N ASN A 398 -21.63 8.37 3.65
CA ASN A 398 -22.29 7.31 2.92
C ASN A 398 -23.07 7.98 1.78
N TRP A 399 -23.04 7.35 0.62
CA TRP A 399 -23.98 7.61 -0.46
C TRP A 399 -25.32 6.93 -0.14
N SER A 400 -26.38 7.35 -0.82
CA SER A 400 -27.67 6.70 -0.67
C SER A 400 -27.64 5.30 -1.28
N ASN A 401 -27.89 4.30 -0.45
CA ASN A 401 -28.01 2.90 -0.82
C ASN A 401 -28.97 2.18 0.16
N PRO A 402 -30.09 1.60 -0.31
CA PRO A 402 -31.04 0.86 0.54
C PRO A 402 -30.48 -0.44 1.14
N GLU A 403 -29.38 -0.98 0.60
CA GLU A 403 -28.76 -2.25 1.01
C GLU A 403 -27.68 -2.05 2.09
N VAL A 404 -27.19 -0.82 2.28
CA VAL A 404 -26.20 -0.45 3.29
C VAL A 404 -26.89 0.13 4.52
N LEU A 405 -26.42 -0.24 5.70
CA LEU A 405 -26.86 0.31 6.98
C LEU A 405 -25.82 1.27 7.55
N TYR A 406 -26.27 2.35 8.18
CA TYR A 406 -25.47 3.21 9.06
C TYR A 406 -26.14 3.23 10.43
N ASN A 407 -25.42 2.90 11.52
CA ASN A 407 -26.01 2.72 12.86
C ASN A 407 -27.27 1.83 12.86
N GLY A 408 -27.30 0.79 12.01
CA GLY A 408 -28.42 -0.16 11.87
C GLY A 408 -29.63 0.31 11.05
N LYS A 409 -29.56 1.45 10.36
CA LYS A 409 -30.64 2.00 9.53
C LYS A 409 -30.22 2.10 8.05
N PRO A 410 -31.08 1.80 7.06
CA PRO A 410 -30.74 1.94 5.64
C PRO A 410 -30.31 3.36 5.27
N THR A 411 -29.29 3.52 4.43
CA THR A 411 -28.86 4.84 3.94
C THR A 411 -29.61 5.31 2.69
N GLY A 412 -30.62 4.56 2.21
CA GLY A 412 -31.36 4.89 1.01
C GLY A 412 -32.75 4.24 0.93
N VAL A 413 -33.40 4.39 -0.23
CA VAL A 413 -34.73 3.83 -0.52
C VAL A 413 -34.68 3.11 -1.86
N VAL A 414 -35.21 1.88 -1.90
CA VAL A 414 -35.14 0.98 -3.07
C VAL A 414 -35.50 1.67 -4.39
N SER A 415 -34.67 1.46 -5.41
CA SER A 415 -34.71 2.18 -6.70
C SER A 415 -36.07 2.15 -7.42
N THR A 416 -36.89 1.13 -7.15
CA THR A 416 -38.25 0.95 -7.69
C THR A 416 -39.36 1.71 -6.96
N ALA A 417 -39.07 2.34 -5.81
CA ALA A 417 -40.04 3.17 -5.09
C ALA A 417 -40.22 4.56 -5.74
N SER A 418 -41.40 5.16 -5.59
CA SER A 418 -41.66 6.54 -6.06
C SER A 418 -40.84 7.61 -5.33
N ASN A 419 -40.37 7.30 -4.11
CA ASN A 419 -39.47 8.12 -3.30
C ASN A 419 -38.06 7.52 -3.20
N SER A 420 -37.62 6.74 -4.20
CA SER A 420 -36.31 6.07 -4.21
C SER A 420 -35.11 7.01 -4.04
N ALA A 421 -34.03 6.50 -3.45
CA ALA A 421 -32.78 7.20 -3.21
C ALA A 421 -31.64 6.17 -3.17
N ASP A 422 -30.92 6.03 -4.28
CA ASP A 422 -29.87 5.04 -4.52
C ASP A 422 -28.78 5.63 -5.43
N ASN A 423 -28.10 6.67 -4.96
CA ASN A 423 -26.99 7.29 -5.69
C ASN A 423 -25.84 6.30 -5.96
N ARG A 424 -25.75 5.21 -5.19
CA ARG A 424 -24.83 4.10 -5.50
C ARG A 424 -25.10 3.51 -6.89
N LEU A 425 -26.37 3.23 -7.26
CA LEU A 425 -26.68 2.80 -8.63
C LEU A 425 -26.30 3.86 -9.66
N THR A 426 -26.56 5.14 -9.36
CA THR A 426 -26.26 6.24 -10.28
C THR A 426 -24.78 6.30 -10.61
N LEU A 427 -23.93 6.40 -9.58
CA LEU A 427 -22.48 6.49 -9.73
C LEU A 427 -21.90 5.23 -10.39
N ASN A 428 -22.38 4.03 -10.03
CA ASN A 428 -21.96 2.78 -10.68
C ASN A 428 -22.36 2.73 -12.17
N ASN A 429 -23.48 3.35 -12.57
CA ASN A 429 -23.96 3.35 -13.95
C ASN A 429 -23.34 4.47 -14.81
N THR A 430 -22.93 5.59 -14.21
CA THR A 430 -22.26 6.70 -14.91
C THR A 430 -20.74 6.62 -14.90
N ALA A 431 -20.13 5.85 -13.98
CA ALA A 431 -18.69 5.70 -13.93
C ALA A 431 -18.04 5.30 -15.26
N PRO A 432 -18.56 4.34 -16.06
CA PRO A 432 -18.00 4.01 -17.38
C PRO A 432 -18.16 5.12 -18.43
N ILE A 433 -19.04 6.11 -18.20
CA ILE A 433 -19.13 7.31 -19.05
C ILE A 433 -18.01 8.27 -18.66
N VAL A 434 -17.89 8.54 -17.35
CA VAL A 434 -16.96 9.52 -16.79
C VAL A 434 -15.50 9.07 -16.97
N SER A 435 -15.18 7.79 -16.75
CA SER A 435 -13.82 7.22 -16.99
C SER A 435 -13.40 7.16 -18.46
N ASN A 436 -14.27 7.59 -19.39
CA ASN A 436 -13.96 7.73 -20.81
C ASN A 436 -14.03 9.20 -21.27
N PHE A 437 -14.10 10.15 -20.32
CA PHE A 437 -13.89 11.58 -20.59
C PHE A 437 -12.44 11.83 -20.99
N ARG A 438 -11.46 11.22 -20.33
CA ARG A 438 -10.06 11.23 -20.77
C ARG A 438 -9.42 9.84 -20.61
N ALA A 439 -8.80 9.35 -21.67
CA ALA A 439 -7.95 8.17 -21.56
C ALA A 439 -6.81 8.50 -20.60
N THR A 440 -6.72 7.75 -19.51
CA THR A 440 -5.70 7.88 -18.46
C THR A 440 -4.28 8.03 -19.02
N LYS A 441 -3.41 8.73 -18.29
CA LYS A 441 -1.98 8.89 -18.63
C LYS A 441 -1.06 8.28 -17.57
N VAL A 442 -1.62 7.57 -16.59
CA VAL A 442 -0.87 6.95 -15.50
C VAL A 442 -0.10 5.73 -16.02
N VAL A 443 1.21 5.72 -15.77
CA VAL A 443 2.07 4.53 -15.89
C VAL A 443 2.08 3.79 -14.56
N PRO A 444 2.40 2.48 -14.51
CA PRO A 444 2.27 1.73 -13.27
C PRO A 444 3.27 2.20 -12.21
N VAL A 445 2.97 1.89 -10.95
CA VAL A 445 3.88 2.15 -9.83
C VAL A 445 5.17 1.34 -10.02
N ALA A 446 6.32 1.94 -9.68
CA ALA A 446 7.61 1.27 -9.84
C ALA A 446 7.76 0.08 -8.88
N PRO A 447 8.33 -1.06 -9.33
CA PRO A 447 8.71 -2.15 -8.43
C PRO A 447 9.76 -1.70 -7.40
N THR A 448 9.69 -2.22 -6.18
CA THR A 448 10.63 -1.89 -5.09
C THR A 448 11.26 -3.15 -4.51
N ASN A 449 12.18 -3.00 -3.55
CA ASN A 449 12.79 -4.11 -2.83
C ASN A 449 13.39 -5.21 -3.74
N LEU A 450 13.99 -4.82 -4.87
CA LEU A 450 14.69 -5.74 -5.75
C LEU A 450 15.92 -6.29 -5.02
N VAL A 451 15.96 -7.60 -4.82
CA VAL A 451 17.01 -8.31 -4.08
C VAL A 451 17.42 -9.56 -4.85
N VAL A 452 18.74 -9.74 -5.00
CA VAL A 452 19.33 -10.98 -5.50
C VAL A 452 19.39 -12.01 -4.37
N GLN A 453 18.98 -13.24 -4.66
CA GLN A 453 18.98 -14.38 -3.75
C GLN A 453 19.68 -15.59 -4.42
N ASN A 454 20.24 -16.51 -3.62
CA ASN A 454 20.78 -17.78 -4.10
C ASN A 454 21.72 -17.63 -5.32
N VAL A 455 22.75 -16.79 -5.22
CA VAL A 455 23.75 -16.61 -6.30
C VAL A 455 24.52 -17.90 -6.49
N LYS A 456 24.37 -18.55 -7.66
CA LYS A 456 25.14 -19.72 -8.07
C LYS A 456 25.76 -19.51 -9.45
N SER A 457 26.66 -20.42 -9.78
CA SER A 457 27.21 -20.69 -11.10
C SER A 457 26.19 -21.10 -12.16
N THR A 458 25.08 -21.72 -11.75
CA THR A 458 24.04 -22.31 -12.60
C THR A 458 22.81 -21.42 -12.76
N ASP A 459 22.46 -20.73 -11.68
CA ASP A 459 21.22 -19.96 -11.55
C ASP A 459 21.38 -18.84 -10.52
N ILE A 460 20.64 -17.75 -10.72
CA ILE A 460 20.51 -16.67 -9.75
C ILE A 460 19.03 -16.36 -9.58
N THR A 461 18.51 -16.48 -8.36
CA THR A 461 17.13 -16.07 -8.04
C THR A 461 17.08 -14.57 -7.79
N VAL A 462 16.05 -13.89 -8.25
CA VAL A 462 15.86 -12.45 -7.97
C VAL A 462 14.39 -12.21 -7.61
N THR A 463 14.16 -11.45 -6.54
CA THR A 463 12.83 -11.13 -6.01
C THR A 463 12.62 -9.62 -5.94
N PHE A 464 11.38 -9.16 -6.12
CA PHE A 464 10.99 -7.76 -5.91
C PHE A 464 9.57 -7.66 -5.36
N ALA A 465 9.26 -6.52 -4.75
CA ALA A 465 7.89 -6.14 -4.44
C ALA A 465 7.23 -5.56 -5.69
N ASP A 466 6.09 -6.13 -6.06
CA ASP A 466 5.15 -5.56 -7.00
C ASP A 466 4.27 -4.55 -6.23
N ASN A 467 4.15 -3.34 -6.79
CA ASN A 467 3.37 -2.24 -6.22
C ASN A 467 2.28 -1.76 -7.20
N SER A 468 2.14 -2.44 -8.33
CA SER A 468 1.22 -2.12 -9.41
C SER A 468 -0.04 -3.02 -9.36
N THR A 469 -1.11 -2.53 -9.98
CA THR A 469 -2.35 -3.30 -10.23
C THR A 469 -2.91 -3.08 -11.63
N ASP A 470 -2.23 -2.25 -12.43
CA ASP A 470 -2.59 -1.78 -13.76
C ASP A 470 -1.52 -2.14 -14.81
N GLU A 471 -0.53 -2.96 -14.44
CA GLU A 471 0.56 -3.38 -15.30
C GLU A 471 0.17 -4.53 -16.23
N LEU A 472 0.69 -4.50 -17.46
CA LEU A 472 0.65 -5.63 -18.39
C LEU A 472 1.82 -6.62 -18.14
N GLY A 473 2.77 -6.22 -17.31
CA GLY A 473 3.92 -7.01 -16.89
C GLY A 473 5.14 -6.15 -16.58
N PHE A 474 6.29 -6.82 -16.49
CA PHE A 474 7.56 -6.19 -16.12
C PHE A 474 8.64 -6.42 -17.17
N LYS A 475 9.61 -5.52 -17.21
CA LYS A 475 10.87 -5.67 -17.96
C LYS A 475 12.02 -5.71 -16.97
N VAL A 476 12.82 -6.77 -17.06
CA VAL A 476 14.09 -6.89 -16.34
C VAL A 476 15.19 -6.43 -17.27
N GLU A 477 16.02 -5.51 -16.81
CA GLU A 477 17.30 -5.20 -17.45
C GLU A 477 18.46 -5.76 -16.63
N ARG A 478 19.48 -6.27 -17.35
CA ARG A 478 20.73 -6.77 -16.79
C ARG A 478 21.90 -5.94 -17.31
N SER A 479 22.88 -5.72 -16.44
CA SER A 479 24.13 -5.00 -16.71
C SER A 479 25.30 -5.78 -16.09
N ALA A 480 26.51 -5.63 -16.65
CA ALA A 480 27.75 -6.21 -16.13
C ALA A 480 28.70 -5.19 -15.46
N ASP A 481 28.40 -3.89 -15.61
CA ASP A 481 29.20 -2.76 -15.13
C ASP A 481 28.40 -1.79 -14.22
N GLY A 482 27.08 -1.99 -14.11
CA GLY A 482 26.14 -1.12 -13.40
C GLY A 482 25.71 0.14 -14.19
N ALA A 483 26.27 0.36 -15.38
CA ALA A 483 26.12 1.59 -16.16
C ALA A 483 25.52 1.35 -17.56
N THR A 484 25.97 0.28 -18.22
CA THR A 484 25.49 -0.18 -19.53
C THR A 484 24.42 -1.24 -19.33
N TRP A 485 23.17 -0.91 -19.68
CA TRP A 485 22.01 -1.76 -19.44
C TRP A 485 21.50 -2.44 -20.71
N SER A 486 20.99 -3.66 -20.56
CA SER A 486 20.43 -4.47 -21.64
C SER A 486 19.13 -5.14 -21.20
N SER A 487 18.13 -5.14 -22.09
CA SER A 487 16.87 -5.87 -21.87
C SER A 487 17.15 -7.37 -21.75
N PHE A 488 16.71 -7.99 -20.66
CA PHE A 488 17.04 -9.37 -20.31
C PHE A 488 15.81 -10.29 -20.27
N LEU A 489 14.75 -9.91 -19.57
CA LEU A 489 13.49 -10.67 -19.50
C LEU A 489 12.26 -9.77 -19.63
N THR A 490 11.17 -10.35 -20.12
CA THR A 490 9.81 -9.83 -19.93
C THR A 490 9.07 -10.79 -19.02
N LEU A 491 8.46 -10.28 -17.95
CA LEU A 491 7.66 -11.03 -16.99
C LEU A 491 6.19 -10.65 -17.17
N ALA A 492 5.27 -11.54 -16.81
CA ALA A 492 3.83 -11.24 -16.83
C ALA A 492 3.45 -10.30 -15.67
N ALA A 493 2.25 -9.73 -15.75
CA ALA A 493 1.60 -9.06 -14.62
C ALA A 493 1.64 -9.92 -13.34
N ASN A 494 1.68 -9.28 -12.17
CA ASN A 494 1.66 -9.91 -10.84
C ASN A 494 2.85 -10.87 -10.58
N THR A 495 3.96 -10.74 -11.32
CA THR A 495 5.19 -11.52 -11.10
C THR A 495 6.10 -10.83 -10.09
N THR A 496 6.45 -11.51 -8.99
CA THR A 496 7.33 -10.96 -7.92
C THR A 496 8.74 -11.58 -7.89
N SER A 497 9.06 -12.52 -8.78
CA SER A 497 10.38 -13.15 -8.85
C SER A 497 10.72 -13.70 -10.24
N PHE A 498 12.02 -13.84 -10.51
CA PHE A 498 12.55 -14.52 -11.69
C PHE A 498 13.85 -15.27 -11.38
N VAL A 499 14.31 -16.09 -12.33
CA VAL A 499 15.60 -16.79 -12.26
C VAL A 499 16.41 -16.47 -13.51
N ASP A 500 17.63 -15.97 -13.33
CA ASP A 500 18.63 -15.87 -14.39
C ASP A 500 19.34 -17.23 -14.51
N GLN A 501 19.13 -17.93 -15.62
CA GLN A 501 19.75 -19.22 -15.94
C GLN A 501 21.01 -19.08 -16.83
N SER A 502 21.55 -17.86 -16.91
CA SER A 502 22.74 -17.52 -17.71
C SER A 502 23.83 -16.74 -16.94
N PRO A 503 24.11 -17.02 -15.65
CA PRO A 503 25.25 -16.43 -14.96
C PRO A 503 26.59 -16.90 -15.57
N VAL A 504 27.66 -16.15 -15.28
CA VAL A 504 29.01 -16.41 -15.79
C VAL A 504 29.99 -16.32 -14.62
N CYS A 505 30.83 -17.33 -14.47
CA CYS A 505 31.82 -17.42 -13.42
C CYS A 505 32.75 -16.20 -13.35
N ALA A 506 33.12 -15.80 -12.12
CA ALA A 506 33.95 -14.63 -11.83
C ALA A 506 33.46 -13.30 -12.44
N SER A 507 32.20 -13.25 -12.88
CA SER A 507 31.52 -12.03 -13.34
C SER A 507 30.62 -11.48 -12.24
N GLN A 508 30.22 -10.22 -12.37
CA GLN A 508 29.21 -9.58 -11.54
C GLN A 508 28.07 -9.10 -12.44
N PHE A 509 26.84 -9.26 -11.99
CA PHE A 509 25.67 -8.67 -12.64
C PHE A 509 24.97 -7.67 -11.74
N PHE A 510 24.28 -6.76 -12.40
CA PHE A 510 23.39 -5.78 -11.83
C PHE A 510 22.03 -5.93 -12.52
N TYR A 511 20.96 -5.90 -11.73
CA TYR A 511 19.58 -5.99 -12.21
C TYR A 511 18.80 -4.75 -11.81
N ARG A 512 17.86 -4.34 -12.66
CA ARG A 512 16.80 -3.37 -12.36
C ARG A 512 15.52 -3.79 -13.09
N VAL A 513 14.37 -3.47 -12.51
CA VAL A 513 13.06 -3.87 -13.06
C VAL A 513 12.16 -2.64 -13.20
N TYR A 514 11.34 -2.58 -14.24
CA TYR A 514 10.23 -1.63 -14.35
C TYR A 514 8.94 -2.36 -14.75
N ALA A 515 7.81 -1.85 -14.29
CA ALA A 515 6.48 -2.24 -14.73
C ALA A 515 6.10 -1.47 -16.00
N TYR A 516 5.20 -2.00 -16.82
CA TYR A 516 4.69 -1.28 -17.99
C TYR A 516 3.20 -1.54 -18.25
N ASN A 517 2.50 -0.55 -18.77
CA ASN A 517 1.12 -0.67 -19.26
C ASN A 517 1.00 -0.07 -20.67
N GLN A 518 -0.21 0.27 -21.13
CA GLN A 518 -0.43 0.87 -22.46
C GLN A 518 0.07 2.33 -22.56
N ASN A 519 0.18 3.04 -21.44
CA ASN A 519 0.58 4.45 -21.38
C ASN A 519 2.11 4.62 -21.33
N GLY A 520 2.83 3.61 -20.85
CA GLY A 520 4.29 3.61 -20.81
C GLY A 520 4.89 2.73 -19.72
N ASN A 521 6.10 3.08 -19.32
CA ASN A 521 6.91 2.38 -18.32
C ASN A 521 6.90 3.13 -16.99
N SER A 522 6.94 2.41 -15.88
CA SER A 522 7.26 2.96 -14.56
C SER A 522 8.70 3.49 -14.51
N SER A 523 9.04 4.22 -13.44
CA SER A 523 10.45 4.34 -13.01
C SER A 523 11.05 2.95 -12.72
N TYR A 524 12.37 2.85 -12.78
CA TYR A 524 13.08 1.64 -12.37
C TYR A 524 13.04 1.42 -10.86
N SER A 525 13.10 0.16 -10.45
CA SER A 525 13.42 -0.26 -9.09
C SER A 525 14.80 0.23 -8.63
N ASN A 526 15.11 -0.01 -7.35
CA ASN A 526 16.50 -0.02 -6.92
C ASN A 526 17.32 -1.01 -7.76
N ILE A 527 18.62 -0.72 -7.90
CA ILE A 527 19.57 -1.68 -8.49
C ILE A 527 19.87 -2.75 -7.44
N ALA A 528 19.84 -4.02 -7.87
CA ALA A 528 20.34 -5.15 -7.11
C ALA A 528 21.59 -5.72 -7.78
N SER A 529 22.53 -6.30 -7.03
CA SER A 529 23.75 -6.88 -7.58
C SER A 529 24.10 -8.22 -6.95
N THR A 530 24.74 -9.07 -7.74
CA THR A 530 25.16 -10.44 -7.37
C THR A 530 26.42 -10.48 -6.51
N GLY A 531 27.23 -9.41 -6.51
CA GLY A 531 28.67 -9.54 -6.22
C GLY A 531 29.38 -10.37 -7.30
N LEU A 532 30.62 -10.80 -7.06
CA LEU A 532 31.29 -11.74 -7.95
C LEU A 532 30.72 -13.14 -7.77
N ILE A 533 30.33 -13.78 -8.88
CA ILE A 533 29.86 -15.17 -8.89
C ILE A 533 31.05 -16.09 -8.63
N ASP A 534 31.06 -16.72 -7.46
CA ASP A 534 32.06 -17.70 -7.07
C ASP A 534 31.90 -19.00 -7.87
N CYS A 535 33.01 -19.45 -8.45
CA CYS A 535 33.15 -20.73 -9.15
C CYS A 535 34.48 -21.39 -8.75
N SER A 536 34.84 -21.31 -7.47
CA SER A 536 35.98 -22.01 -6.89
C SER A 536 35.61 -23.44 -6.43
N PRO A 537 36.59 -24.35 -6.32
CA PRO A 537 36.43 -25.59 -5.56
C PRO A 537 36.02 -25.30 -4.11
N PRO A 538 35.40 -26.26 -3.39
CA PRO A 538 34.94 -26.01 -2.02
C PRO A 538 36.08 -25.55 -1.11
N ALA A 539 35.82 -24.59 -0.21
CA ALA A 539 36.80 -24.23 0.81
C ALA A 539 37.12 -25.43 1.72
N PRO A 540 38.33 -25.51 2.30
CA PRO A 540 38.63 -26.47 3.36
C PRO A 540 37.63 -26.36 4.51
N LEU A 541 37.22 -27.51 5.04
CA LEU A 541 36.30 -27.64 6.17
C LEU A 541 36.98 -27.22 7.47
N THR A 542 36.31 -26.36 8.24
CA THR A 542 36.71 -26.03 9.62
C THR A 542 35.85 -26.82 10.63
N ASP A 543 36.27 -26.81 11.89
CA ASP A 543 35.46 -27.26 13.04
C ASP A 543 34.94 -28.71 12.97
N ILE A 544 35.65 -29.57 12.22
CA ILE A 544 35.34 -30.99 12.05
C ILE A 544 35.40 -31.69 13.41
N ARG A 545 34.24 -32.12 13.90
CA ARG A 545 34.11 -32.87 15.14
C ARG A 545 34.42 -34.33 14.88
N VAL A 546 35.31 -34.89 15.69
CA VAL A 546 35.76 -36.27 15.59
C VAL A 546 35.54 -36.96 16.93
N LEU A 547 34.66 -37.95 16.94
CA LEU A 547 34.24 -38.68 18.12
C LEU A 547 34.63 -40.16 17.98
N PRO A 548 35.84 -40.56 18.43
CA PRO A 548 36.24 -41.96 18.42
C PRO A 548 35.48 -42.78 19.47
N SER A 549 35.23 -44.04 19.14
CA SER A 549 34.69 -45.09 20.00
C SER A 549 35.63 -46.30 19.97
N ILE A 550 35.24 -47.43 20.56
CA ILE A 550 36.08 -48.65 20.61
C ILE A 550 36.29 -49.32 19.23
N SER A 551 35.38 -49.12 18.28
CA SER A 551 35.41 -49.78 16.96
C SER A 551 34.74 -48.95 15.86
N SER A 552 34.62 -47.64 16.10
CA SER A 552 34.03 -46.68 15.17
C SER A 552 34.56 -45.28 15.42
N ILE A 553 34.44 -44.40 14.43
CA ILE A 553 34.69 -42.96 14.55
C ILE A 553 33.48 -42.24 13.94
N THR A 554 32.84 -41.37 14.71
CA THR A 554 31.80 -40.47 14.20
C THR A 554 32.43 -39.14 13.79
N LEU A 555 32.13 -38.69 12.58
CA LEU A 555 32.54 -37.41 12.02
C LEU A 555 31.30 -36.52 11.82
N ASP A 556 31.44 -35.25 12.18
CA ASP A 556 30.37 -34.26 12.08
C ASP A 556 30.95 -32.88 11.75
N TRP A 557 30.34 -32.13 10.84
CA TRP A 557 30.77 -30.78 10.47
C TRP A 557 29.58 -29.99 9.90
N GLN A 558 29.72 -28.67 9.79
CA GLN A 558 28.70 -27.82 9.19
C GLN A 558 28.89 -27.72 7.68
N THR A 559 27.81 -27.81 6.93
CA THR A 559 27.77 -27.69 5.46
C THR A 559 26.94 -26.48 5.05
N THR A 560 27.49 -25.59 4.24
CA THR A 560 26.87 -24.31 3.86
C THR A 560 26.29 -24.28 2.45
N ASN A 561 26.45 -25.35 1.67
CA ASN A 561 26.06 -25.39 0.26
C ASN A 561 25.70 -26.82 -0.18
N ASP A 562 24.50 -27.01 -0.74
CA ASP A 562 23.93 -28.33 -1.07
C ASP A 562 24.59 -29.00 -2.29
N ASN A 563 25.38 -28.26 -3.08
CA ASN A 563 26.03 -28.72 -4.31
C ASN A 563 27.45 -29.31 -4.08
N ILE A 564 27.77 -29.77 -2.87
CA ILE A 564 29.08 -30.36 -2.53
C ILE A 564 28.94 -31.84 -2.20
N THR A 565 29.74 -32.70 -2.85
CA THR A 565 29.94 -34.08 -2.42
C THR A 565 31.21 -34.21 -1.60
N TYR A 566 31.17 -35.05 -0.55
CA TYR A 566 32.33 -35.32 0.29
C TYR A 566 32.72 -36.79 0.18
N LEU A 567 33.99 -37.06 -0.13
CA LEU A 567 34.61 -38.37 -0.13
C LEU A 567 35.47 -38.52 1.13
N VAL A 568 35.13 -39.48 2.00
CA VAL A 568 35.92 -39.78 3.20
C VAL A 568 36.75 -41.04 3.00
N GLN A 569 38.07 -40.94 3.18
CA GLN A 569 39.03 -42.05 3.15
C GLN A 569 39.66 -42.23 4.53
N ILE A 570 39.90 -43.48 4.93
CA ILE A 570 40.50 -43.82 6.23
C ILE A 570 41.60 -44.87 6.08
N GLN A 571 42.80 -44.54 6.55
CA GLN A 571 44.01 -45.37 6.46
C GLN A 571 44.52 -45.69 7.86
N ASP A 572 44.94 -46.93 8.09
CA ASP A 572 45.68 -47.30 9.30
C ASP A 572 47.09 -46.67 9.26
N GLU A 573 47.47 -45.96 10.32
CA GLU A 573 48.70 -45.15 10.35
C GLU A 573 50.00 -45.99 10.20
N LEU A 574 49.96 -47.26 10.60
CA LEU A 574 51.16 -48.05 10.88
C LEU A 574 51.43 -49.10 9.79
N SER A 575 50.38 -49.77 9.31
CA SER A 575 50.38 -50.68 8.16
C SER A 575 50.22 -49.96 6.82
N ARG A 576 49.68 -48.74 6.82
CA ARG A 576 49.30 -47.95 5.63
C ARG A 576 48.25 -48.61 4.73
N MET A 577 47.57 -49.65 5.19
CA MET A 577 46.41 -50.21 4.50
C MET A 577 45.20 -49.27 4.66
N MET A 578 44.36 -49.16 3.62
CA MET A 578 43.07 -48.52 3.76
C MET A 578 42.18 -49.38 4.66
N ALA A 579 41.63 -48.80 5.72
CA ALA A 579 40.64 -49.46 6.58
C ALA A 579 39.24 -49.47 5.93
N LEU A 580 39.06 -48.68 4.86
CA LEU A 580 37.91 -48.74 3.97
C LEU A 580 38.39 -48.59 2.51
N ASP A 581 38.29 -49.66 1.74
CA ASP A 581 38.95 -49.80 0.42
C ASP A 581 38.32 -48.97 -0.71
N GLN A 582 37.09 -48.48 -0.49
CA GLN A 582 36.45 -47.46 -1.33
C GLN A 582 35.97 -46.34 -0.40
N GLY A 583 36.37 -45.10 -0.71
CA GLY A 583 35.97 -43.94 0.07
C GLY A 583 34.46 -43.74 0.00
N LEU A 584 33.87 -43.28 1.11
CA LEU A 584 32.43 -43.03 1.17
C LEU A 584 32.13 -41.66 0.58
N GLU A 585 31.40 -41.61 -0.53
CA GLU A 585 30.63 -40.41 -0.92
C GLU A 585 29.49 -40.22 0.07
N ILE A 586 29.37 -39.02 0.65
CA ILE A 586 28.36 -38.72 1.67
C ILE A 586 27.60 -37.43 1.36
N ASN A 587 26.30 -37.47 1.68
CA ASN A 587 25.32 -36.40 1.46
C ASN A 587 24.57 -36.03 2.76
N GLN A 588 24.95 -36.64 3.89
CA GLN A 588 24.27 -36.54 5.18
C GLN A 588 25.29 -36.66 6.32
N LEU A 589 25.09 -35.87 7.38
CA LEU A 589 25.91 -35.83 8.59
C LEU A 589 25.01 -35.85 9.83
N PRO A 590 25.51 -36.31 11.00
CA PRO A 590 26.85 -36.89 11.23
C PRO A 590 26.98 -38.30 10.62
N ILE A 591 28.17 -38.68 10.17
CA ILE A 591 28.47 -40.05 9.71
C ILE A 591 29.25 -40.83 10.75
N THR A 592 28.92 -42.11 10.94
CA THR A 592 29.69 -43.03 11.80
C THR A 592 30.37 -44.11 10.97
N LEU A 593 31.70 -44.03 10.86
CA LEU A 593 32.56 -45.05 10.25
C LEU A 593 32.74 -46.19 11.27
N ALA A 594 32.25 -47.40 10.97
CA ALA A 594 32.26 -48.53 11.90
C ALA A 594 33.02 -49.74 11.36
N GLY A 595 33.45 -50.63 12.26
CA GLY A 595 34.23 -51.82 11.93
C GLY A 595 35.75 -51.65 12.08
N LEU A 596 36.17 -50.58 12.76
CA LEU A 596 37.58 -50.26 13.00
C LEU A 596 38.15 -51.10 14.16
N GLU A 597 39.46 -51.33 14.15
CA GLU A 597 40.15 -51.99 15.26
C GLU A 597 40.28 -51.07 16.47
N LYS A 598 40.40 -51.65 17.67
CA LYS A 598 40.42 -50.93 18.95
C LYS A 598 41.82 -50.50 19.37
N GLY A 599 41.99 -49.26 19.81
CA GLY A 599 43.30 -48.72 20.18
C GLY A 599 44.23 -48.41 19.02
N THR A 600 43.72 -48.46 17.79
CA THR A 600 44.44 -48.31 16.53
C THR A 600 44.35 -46.86 16.06
N THR A 601 45.45 -46.31 15.55
CA THR A 601 45.50 -44.95 15.05
C THR A 601 45.22 -44.92 13.56
N TYR A 602 44.26 -44.08 13.17
CA TYR A 602 43.84 -43.88 11.80
C TYR A 602 44.13 -42.46 11.33
N ILE A 603 44.50 -42.33 10.07
CA ILE A 603 44.56 -41.07 9.34
C ILE A 603 43.29 -40.98 8.50
N ILE A 604 42.53 -39.91 8.67
CA ILE A 604 41.31 -39.62 7.92
C ILE A 604 41.57 -38.48 6.96
N THR A 605 41.33 -38.71 5.67
CA THR A 605 41.37 -37.67 4.63
C THR A 605 39.95 -37.40 4.16
N ILE A 606 39.54 -36.14 4.18
CA ILE A 606 38.22 -35.70 3.70
C ILE A 606 38.42 -34.84 2.47
N THR A 607 37.80 -35.24 1.37
CA THR A 607 37.93 -34.62 0.06
C THR A 607 36.58 -34.05 -0.36
N ALA A 608 36.47 -32.73 -0.50
CA ALA A 608 35.25 -32.03 -0.88
C ALA A 608 35.29 -31.67 -2.37
N THR A 609 34.22 -31.97 -3.12
CA THR A 609 34.14 -31.75 -4.56
C THR A 609 32.86 -31.00 -4.94
N ASN A 610 32.96 -30.03 -5.85
CA ASN A 610 31.84 -29.44 -6.58
C ASN A 610 32.14 -29.50 -8.09
N GLU A 611 31.30 -28.86 -8.92
CA GLU A 611 31.50 -28.84 -10.38
C GLU A 611 32.76 -28.06 -10.85
N PHE A 612 33.37 -27.25 -9.99
CA PHE A 612 34.58 -26.46 -10.27
C PHE A 612 35.88 -27.13 -9.84
N GLY A 613 35.80 -28.17 -9.02
CA GLY A 613 36.93 -29.01 -8.66
C GLY A 613 36.86 -29.56 -7.25
N THR A 614 38.03 -29.91 -6.75
CA THR A 614 38.19 -30.74 -5.56
C THR A 614 39.22 -30.14 -4.60
N THR A 615 38.87 -30.08 -3.32
CA THR A 615 39.72 -29.64 -2.22
C THR A 615 39.92 -30.79 -1.23
N VAL A 616 41.16 -31.10 -0.91
CA VAL A 616 41.54 -32.11 0.09
C VAL A 616 41.84 -31.38 1.40
N ASN A 617 41.23 -31.83 2.50
CA ASN A 617 41.49 -31.28 3.83
C ASN A 617 42.79 -31.81 4.43
N ASP A 618 43.38 -31.06 5.37
CA ASP A 618 44.52 -31.53 6.15
C ASP A 618 44.17 -32.86 6.86
N PRO A 619 45.01 -33.91 6.78
CA PRO A 619 44.67 -35.22 7.31
C PRO A 619 44.51 -35.23 8.83
N ILE A 620 43.41 -35.82 9.32
CA ILE A 620 43.11 -35.91 10.74
C ILE A 620 43.61 -37.25 11.29
N THR A 621 44.59 -37.20 12.20
CA THR A 621 45.06 -38.39 12.95
C THR A 621 44.22 -38.57 14.22
N VAL A 622 43.60 -39.74 14.38
CA VAL A 622 42.73 -40.08 15.51
C VAL A 622 42.87 -41.56 15.90
N GLN A 623 42.86 -41.86 17.21
CA GLN A 623 42.95 -43.22 17.74
C GLN A 623 41.58 -43.69 18.27
N THR A 624 41.18 -44.92 17.95
CA THR A 624 40.01 -45.57 18.55
C THR A 624 40.24 -45.90 20.02
N MET A 625 39.18 -45.95 20.82
CA MET A 625 39.30 -46.25 22.26
C MET A 625 39.74 -47.70 22.50
N ARG A 626 40.64 -47.92 23.47
CA ARG A 626 41.13 -49.27 23.84
C ARG A 626 40.13 -50.07 24.67
N GLU A 627 39.28 -49.35 25.39
CA GLU A 627 38.31 -49.85 26.37
C GLU A 627 37.03 -48.99 26.31
N VAL A 628 35.90 -49.52 26.79
CA VAL A 628 34.62 -48.79 26.80
C VAL A 628 34.62 -47.79 27.95
N ILE A 629 34.85 -46.51 27.64
CA ILE A 629 34.74 -45.43 28.62
C ILE A 629 33.26 -45.15 28.88
N TYR A 630 32.68 -45.82 29.87
CA TYR A 630 31.39 -45.42 30.45
C TYR A 630 31.56 -44.08 31.18
N LEU A 631 31.14 -42.99 30.55
CA LEU A 631 30.85 -41.72 31.23
C LEU A 631 29.42 -41.79 31.79
N PRO A 632 29.21 -41.98 33.11
CA PRO A 632 27.89 -41.86 33.69
C PRO A 632 27.43 -40.40 33.59
N LEU A 633 26.33 -40.15 32.86
CA LEU A 633 25.68 -38.84 32.82
C LEU A 633 25.03 -38.53 34.18
N THR A 634 25.82 -38.02 35.12
CA THR A 634 25.29 -37.41 36.34
C THR A 634 24.66 -36.07 35.98
N SER A 635 23.38 -36.07 35.67
CA SER A 635 22.58 -34.85 35.56
C SER A 635 22.67 -34.06 36.87
N LYS A 636 23.19 -32.84 36.80
CA LYS A 636 22.93 -31.79 37.78
C LYS A 636 22.09 -30.69 37.13
N GLN A 637 21.27 -30.07 37.98
CA GLN A 637 20.28 -29.04 37.65
C GLN A 637 20.98 -27.71 37.31
#